data_AF-A0A1V2TCU4-F1
#
_entry.id   AF-A0A1V2TCU4-F1
#
_cell.length_a   1.000
_cell.length_b   1.000
_cell.length_c   1.000
_cell.angle_alpha   90.00
_cell.angle_beta   90.00
_cell.angle_gamma   90.00
#
_symmetry.space_group_name_H-M   'P 1'
#
loop_
_entity.id
_entity.type
_entity.pdbx_description
1 polymer ?
#
loop_
_entity_poly.entity_id
_entity_poly.type
_entity_poly.pdbx_seq_one_letter_code
_entity_poly.pdbx_strand_id
1 'polypeptide(L)'
;MALKKTTVMVDETDLETIKQAAAREGRPEAEYFREAFHLAALRARRWQEKWDIPVIDLGRPVTAAEVDRTVRAAITDAEDRG
;
A
#
# COMPACT_ATOMS: atom_id res chain seq x y z
N MET A 1 -12.81 13.41 19.04
CA MET A 1 -13.52 13.07 17.79
C MET A 1 -14.70 12.17 18.13
N ALA A 2 -15.89 12.43 17.57
CA ALA A 2 -17.07 11.61 17.85
C ALA A 2 -16.96 10.26 17.13
N LEU A 3 -16.96 9.16 17.90
CA LEU A 3 -17.04 7.81 17.35
C LEU A 3 -18.47 7.58 16.86
N LYS A 4 -18.64 7.17 15.60
CA LYS A 4 -19.93 6.76 15.04
C LYS A 4 -20.03 5.24 15.09
N LYS A 5 -21.20 4.73 15.50
CA LYS A 5 -21.50 3.29 15.48
C LYS A 5 -21.86 2.88 14.05
N THR A 6 -21.20 1.86 13.54
CA THR A 6 -21.48 1.23 12.24
C THR A 6 -21.48 -0.28 12.44
N THR A 7 -22.50 -0.96 11.90
CA THR A 7 -22.62 -2.43 11.94
C THR A 7 -22.33 -2.95 10.54
N VAL A 8 -21.45 -3.95 10.44
CA VAL A 8 -21.04 -4.57 9.17
C VAL A 8 -21.03 -6.08 9.35
N MET A 9 -21.43 -6.82 8.32
CA MET A 9 -21.31 -8.28 8.28
C MET A 9 -19.91 -8.64 7.79
N VAL A 10 -19.24 -9.59 8.46
CA VAL A 10 -17.89 -10.05 8.12
C VAL A 10 -17.87 -11.57 7.98
N ASP A 11 -16.86 -12.09 7.30
CA ASP A 11 -16.63 -13.53 7.22
C ASP A 11 -16.33 -14.12 8.60
N GLU A 12 -16.80 -15.35 8.84
CA GLU A 12 -16.60 -16.05 10.11
C GLU A 12 -15.13 -16.37 10.35
N THR A 13 -14.39 -16.76 9.30
CA THR A 13 -12.97 -17.11 9.35
C THR A 13 -12.11 -15.89 9.71
N ASP A 14 -12.44 -14.74 9.15
CA ASP A 14 -11.76 -13.47 9.46
C ASP A 14 -12.01 -13.07 10.92
N LEU A 15 -13.25 -13.25 11.40
CA LEU A 15 -13.61 -12.98 12.78
C LEU A 15 -12.84 -13.88 13.76
N GLU A 16 -12.74 -15.17 13.48
CA GLU A 16 -11.96 -16.10 14.30
C GLU A 16 -10.48 -15.72 14.34
N THR A 17 -9.91 -15.33 13.20
CA THR A 17 -8.52 -14.90 13.10
C THR A 17 -8.26 -13.66 13.96
N ILE A 18 -9.15 -12.66 13.92
CA ILE A 18 -9.04 -11.45 14.73
C ILE A 18 -9.19 -11.77 16.22
N LYS A 19 -10.09 -12.68 16.60
CA LYS A 19 -10.26 -13.12 17.99
C LYS A 19 -8.99 -13.76 18.56
N GLN A 20 -8.35 -14.63 17.78
CA GLN A 20 -7.09 -15.26 18.18
C GLN A 20 -5.97 -14.22 18.34
N ALA A 21 -5.87 -13.26 17.42
CA ALA A 21 -4.90 -12.17 17.51
C ALA A 21 -5.16 -11.28 18.73
N ALA A 22 -6.42 -10.89 18.98
CA ALA A 22 -6.84 -10.12 20.13
C ALA A 22 -6.51 -10.81 21.45
N ALA A 23 -6.77 -12.12 21.55
CA ALA A 23 -6.43 -12.92 22.72
C ALA A 23 -4.91 -13.00 22.96
N ARG A 24 -4.12 -13.15 21.88
CA ARG A 24 -2.65 -13.19 21.95
C ARG A 24 -2.05 -11.87 22.40
N GLU A 25 -2.61 -10.74 21.94
CA GLU A 25 -2.06 -9.40 22.20
C GLU A 25 -2.68 -8.71 23.41
N GLY A 26 -3.73 -9.29 24.01
CA GLY A 26 -4.47 -8.68 25.14
C GLY A 26 -5.21 -7.40 24.75
N ARG A 27 -5.53 -7.22 23.46
CA ARG A 27 -6.16 -6.02 22.91
C ARG A 27 -7.64 -6.27 22.61
N PRO A 28 -8.53 -5.26 22.74
CA PRO A 28 -9.93 -5.42 22.35
C PRO A 28 -10.08 -5.64 20.84
N GLU A 29 -10.95 -6.57 20.42
CA GLU A 29 -11.29 -6.81 19.00
C GLU A 29 -11.71 -5.52 18.26
N ALA A 30 -12.44 -4.65 18.96
CA ALA A 30 -12.87 -3.35 18.44
C ALA A 30 -11.72 -2.42 18.02
N GLU A 31 -10.51 -2.64 18.52
CA GLU A 31 -9.32 -1.90 18.10
C GLU A 31 -8.85 -2.32 16.70
N TYR A 32 -8.80 -3.63 16.43
CA TYR A 32 -8.49 -4.17 15.11
C TYR A 32 -9.48 -3.69 14.05
N PHE A 33 -10.78 -3.68 14.37
CA PHE A 33 -11.78 -3.18 13.44
C PHE A 33 -11.60 -1.68 13.16
N ARG A 34 -11.31 -0.86 14.19
CA ARG A 34 -11.03 0.58 14.00
C ARG A 34 -9.79 0.80 13.12
N GLU A 35 -8.74 0.01 13.33
CA GLU A 35 -7.52 0.06 12.53
C GLU A 35 -7.79 -0.35 11.07
N ALA A 36 -8.55 -1.43 10.85
CA ALA A 36 -8.96 -1.87 9.53
C ALA A 36 -9.75 -0.78 8.78
N PHE A 37 -10.71 -0.13 9.43
CA PHE A 37 -11.43 1.02 8.85
C PHE A 37 -10.49 2.19 8.52
N HIS A 38 -9.50 2.45 9.37
CA HIS A 38 -8.52 3.50 9.11
C HIS A 38 -7.66 3.19 7.88
N LEU A 39 -7.15 1.96 7.77
CA LEU A 39 -6.38 1.49 6.63
C LEU A 39 -7.20 1.53 5.33
N ALA A 40 -8.46 1.09 5.39
CA ALA A 40 -9.37 1.17 4.26
C ALA A 40 -9.63 2.62 3.83
N ALA A 41 -9.82 3.53 4.78
CA ALA A 41 -9.99 4.96 4.50
C ALA A 41 -8.73 5.58 3.87
N LEU A 42 -7.53 5.23 4.37
CA LEU A 42 -6.27 5.68 3.77
C LEU A 42 -6.12 5.17 2.33
N ARG A 43 -6.44 3.89 2.10
CA ARG A 43 -6.44 3.30 0.76
C ARG A 43 -7.40 4.01 -0.19
N ALA A 44 -8.60 4.35 0.29
CA ALA A 44 -9.61 5.04 -0.51
C ALA A 44 -9.28 6.52 -0.80
N ARG A 45 -8.47 7.17 0.05
CA ARG A 45 -7.99 8.55 -0.19
C ARG A 45 -7.00 8.64 -1.34
N ARG A 46 -6.25 7.57 -1.60
CA ARG A 46 -5.26 7.54 -2.69
C ARG A 46 -5.99 7.34 -4.02
N TRP A 47 -5.73 8.24 -4.97
CA TRP A 47 -6.17 8.21 -6.38
C TRP A 47 -7.52 8.84 -6.76
N GLN A 48 -8.03 9.81 -6.01
CA GLN A 48 -9.07 10.70 -6.57
C GLN A 48 -8.49 11.73 -7.55
N GLU A 49 -7.22 12.08 -7.39
CA GLU A 49 -6.52 13.04 -8.25
C GLU A 49 -5.84 12.29 -9.41
N LYS A 50 -6.09 12.75 -10.65
CA LYS A 50 -5.30 12.28 -11.80
C LYS A 50 -3.85 12.59 -11.50
N TRP A 51 -2.98 11.60 -11.66
CA TRP A 51 -1.56 11.79 -11.47
C TRP A 51 -1.07 12.86 -12.46
N ASP A 52 -0.69 14.03 -11.95
CA ASP A 52 -0.06 15.10 -12.72
C ASP A 52 1.43 14.81 -12.87
N ILE A 53 1.75 13.69 -13.53
CA ILE A 53 3.13 13.35 -13.87
C ILE A 53 3.47 14.13 -15.14
N PRO A 54 4.47 15.04 -15.12
CA PRO A 54 4.89 15.73 -16.32
C PRO A 54 5.34 14.69 -17.35
N VAL A 55 4.71 14.71 -18.52
CA VAL A 55 5.15 13.90 -19.66
C VAL A 55 6.40 14.55 -20.22
N ILE A 56 7.54 13.90 -20.04
CA ILE A 56 8.82 14.34 -20.60
C ILE A 56 8.89 13.77 -22.02
N ASP A 57 8.92 14.64 -23.02
CA ASP A 57 9.29 14.26 -24.38
C ASP A 57 10.81 14.13 -24.45
N LEU A 58 11.27 12.89 -24.68
CA LEU A 58 12.70 12.57 -24.79
C LEU A 58 13.24 12.80 -26.20
N GLY A 59 12.42 13.34 -27.13
CA GLY A 59 12.79 13.66 -28.51
C GLY A 59 13.07 12.43 -29.38
N ARG A 60 12.99 11.23 -28.82
CA ARG A 60 13.12 9.94 -29.50
C ARG A 60 12.34 8.84 -28.78
N PRO A 61 11.90 7.79 -29.49
CA PRO A 61 11.36 6.60 -28.85
C PRO A 61 12.41 5.94 -27.95
N VAL A 62 12.05 5.70 -26.70
CA VAL A 62 12.86 4.88 -25.78
C VAL A 62 12.41 3.43 -25.87
N THR A 63 13.35 2.52 -26.12
CA THR A 63 13.06 1.09 -26.21
C THR A 63 13.22 0.40 -24.85
N ALA A 64 12.47 -0.67 -24.61
CA ALA A 64 12.60 -1.46 -23.39
C ALA A 64 14.03 -2.00 -23.18
N ALA A 65 14.72 -2.37 -24.28
CA ALA A 65 16.10 -2.85 -24.23
C ALA A 65 17.09 -1.75 -23.79
N GLU A 66 16.82 -0.49 -24.12
CA GLU A 66 17.62 0.65 -23.69
C GLU A 66 17.46 0.91 -22.19
N VAL A 67 16.22 0.81 -21.68
CA VAL A 67 15.93 0.93 -20.25
C VAL A 67 16.62 -0.19 -19.47
N ASP A 68 16.44 -1.45 -19.86
CA ASP A 68 17.04 -2.60 -19.19
C ASP A 68 18.57 -2.50 -19.15
N ARG A 69 19.21 -2.15 -20.27
CA ARG A 69 20.66 -1.95 -20.33
C ARG A 69 21.13 -0.84 -19.39
N THR A 70 20.44 0.30 -19.38
CA THR A 70 20.83 1.47 -18.58
C THR A 70 20.69 1.17 -17.08
N VAL A 71 19.58 0.53 -16.68
CA VAL A 71 19.35 0.14 -15.28
C VAL A 71 20.40 -0.86 -14.82
N ARG A 72 20.69 -1.89 -15.61
CA ARG A 72 21.74 -2.88 -15.29
C ARG A 72 23.10 -2.22 -15.14
N ALA A 73 23.49 -1.35 -16.07
CA ALA A 73 24.77 -0.65 -16.01
C ALA A 73 24.88 0.23 -14.76
N ALA A 74 23.79 0.91 -14.36
CA ALA A 74 23.76 1.73 -13.16
C ALA A 74 23.90 0.91 -11.87
N ILE A 75 23.32 -0.30 -11.82
CA ILE A 75 23.46 -1.21 -10.67
C ILE A 75 24.92 -1.66 -10.55
N THR A 76 25.55 -2.07 -11.64
CA THR A 76 26.95 -2.52 -11.64
C THR A 76 27.93 -1.40 -11.26
N ASP A 77 27.74 -0.18 -11.78
CA ASP A 77 28.56 0.99 -11.39
C ASP A 77 28.36 1.38 -9.92
N ALA A 78 27.19 1.10 -9.34
CA ALA A 78 26.95 1.31 -7.92
C ALA A 78 27.64 0.24 -7.04
N GLU A 79 27.73 -1.00 -7.53
CA GLU A 79 28.44 -2.10 -6.86
C GLU A 79 29.97 -1.90 -6.89
N ASP A 80 30.53 -1.34 -7.96
CA ASP A 80 31.97 -1.06 -8.08
C ASP A 80 32.44 0.14 -7.22
N ARG A 81 31.51 0.95 -6.70
CA ARG A 81 31.80 2.14 -5.86
C ARG A 81 31.54 1.91 -4.36
N GLY A 82 31.06 0.73 -3.96
CA GLY A 82 30.81 0.35 -2.57
C GLY A 82 31.94 -0.49 -1.98
#